data_AF-A0A255XKB8-F1
#
_entry.id   AF-A0A255XKB8-F1
#
_cell.length_a   1.000
_cell.length_b   1.000
_cell.length_c   1.000
_cell.angle_alpha   90.00
_cell.angle_beta   90.00
_cell.angle_gamma   90.00
#
_symmetry.space_group_name_H-M   'P 1'
#
loop_
_entity.id
_entity.type
_entity.pdbx_description
1 polymer ?
#
loop_
_entity_poly.entity_id
_entity_poly.type
_entity_poly.pdbx_seq_one_letter_code
_entity_poly.pdbx_strand_id
1 'polypeptide(L)'
;MKRFLTALAATTMLATAALAQAPAPASPGQPAPHHAAQHGGPRGEFHAYRKAMDEVLTPEQKAKLEAARSDMRKAHDAVMASLTPDQKAKLDAARKPMHDRMEQRRADFEKILTPEQKAELDKARGGKTREQMTSAERDTFRAAMKKVMDGLTPDQKEKLRALHKDGHGRG
;
A
#
# COMPACT_ATOMS: atom_id res chain seq x y z
N MET A 1 -7.79 -83.14 -8.21
CA MET A 1 -9.05 -83.49 -8.89
C MET A 1 -9.64 -82.23 -9.51
N LYS A 2 -10.42 -82.42 -10.57
CA LYS A 2 -11.01 -81.46 -11.50
C LYS A 2 -11.90 -80.38 -10.84
N ARG A 3 -11.76 -79.15 -11.37
CA ARG A 3 -12.80 -78.20 -11.84
C ARG A 3 -13.89 -77.72 -10.86
N PHE A 4 -14.06 -76.40 -10.77
CA PHE A 4 -15.32 -75.74 -11.16
C PHE A 4 -15.06 -74.36 -11.78
N LEU A 5 -15.54 -74.22 -13.02
CA LEU A 5 -15.79 -72.97 -13.73
C LEU A 5 -17.16 -72.44 -13.28
N THR A 6 -17.30 -71.12 -13.13
CA THR A 6 -18.49 -70.42 -13.64
C THR A 6 -18.10 -69.01 -14.06
N ALA A 7 -18.38 -68.72 -15.33
CA ALA A 7 -18.19 -67.44 -15.98
C ALA A 7 -19.35 -66.49 -15.67
N LEU A 8 -19.10 -65.18 -15.72
CA LEU A 8 -20.05 -64.27 -16.35
C LEU A 8 -19.27 -63.12 -17.00
N ALA A 9 -19.28 -63.13 -18.33
CA ALA A 9 -18.91 -62.02 -19.17
C ALA A 9 -20.05 -60.98 -19.14
N ALA A 10 -19.69 -59.71 -18.99
CA ALA A 10 -20.55 -58.61 -19.42
C ALA A 10 -19.65 -57.60 -20.13
N THR A 11 -19.57 -57.78 -21.44
CA THR A 11 -18.99 -56.88 -22.43
C THR A 11 -19.82 -55.59 -22.45
N THR A 12 -19.21 -54.45 -22.16
CA THR A 12 -19.75 -53.16 -22.60
C THR A 12 -18.79 -52.49 -23.57
N MET A 13 -19.38 -52.13 -24.70
CA MET A 13 -18.80 -51.64 -25.92
C MET A 13 -18.28 -50.20 -25.80
N LEU A 14 -17.23 -49.94 -26.58
CA LEU A 14 -17.01 -48.78 -27.46
C LEU A 14 -17.57 -47.40 -27.04
N ALA A 15 -16.66 -46.44 -26.86
CA ALA A 15 -16.63 -45.22 -27.68
C ALA A 15 -15.33 -44.44 -27.42
N THR A 16 -14.34 -44.64 -28.28
CA THR A 16 -13.20 -43.75 -28.45
C THR A 16 -13.70 -42.48 -29.16
N ALA A 17 -13.95 -41.41 -28.41
CA ALA A 17 -14.16 -40.09 -28.99
C ALA A 17 -12.81 -39.37 -29.07
N ALA A 18 -12.14 -39.52 -30.22
CA ALA A 18 -11.05 -38.64 -30.63
C ALA A 18 -11.65 -37.27 -30.95
N LEU A 19 -11.65 -36.36 -29.96
CA LEU A 19 -11.85 -34.93 -30.22
C LEU A 19 -10.50 -34.32 -30.58
N ALA A 20 -10.27 -34.25 -31.89
CA ALA A 20 -9.30 -33.36 -32.49
C ALA A 20 -9.67 -31.91 -32.12
N GLN A 21 -9.04 -31.36 -31.08
CA GLN A 21 -8.96 -29.91 -30.92
C GLN A 21 -7.90 -29.40 -31.87
N ALA A 22 -8.35 -28.89 -33.02
CA ALA A 22 -7.53 -28.03 -33.85
C ALA A 22 -7.11 -26.80 -33.03
N PRO A 23 -5.82 -26.42 -33.00
CA PRO A 23 -5.43 -25.14 -32.44
C PRO A 23 -5.98 -24.04 -33.34
N ALA A 24 -6.95 -23.27 -32.83
CA ALA A 24 -7.35 -22.04 -33.47
C ALA A 24 -6.13 -21.10 -33.56
N PRO A 25 -5.86 -20.48 -34.73
CA PRO A 25 -4.78 -19.51 -34.84
C PRO A 25 -5.08 -18.31 -33.93
N ALA A 26 -4.14 -18.00 -33.04
CA ALA A 26 -4.18 -16.79 -32.25
C ALA A 26 -4.14 -15.57 -33.19
N SER A 27 -5.23 -14.79 -33.22
CA SER A 27 -5.22 -13.47 -33.85
C SER A 27 -4.29 -12.53 -33.07
N PRO A 28 -3.28 -11.92 -33.72
CA PRO A 28 -2.46 -10.91 -33.09
C PRO A 28 -3.21 -9.56 -33.14
N GLY A 29 -3.46 -8.93 -32.00
CA GLY A 29 -3.89 -7.52 -32.03
C GLY A 29 -4.90 -7.01 -31.01
N GLN A 30 -4.94 -7.52 -29.78
CA GLN A 30 -5.57 -6.77 -28.68
C GLN A 30 -4.50 -6.35 -27.67
N PRO A 31 -4.08 -5.07 -27.66
CA PRO A 31 -3.29 -4.56 -26.55
C PRO A 31 -4.15 -4.65 -25.30
N ALA A 32 -3.64 -5.35 -24.29
CA ALA A 32 -4.22 -5.32 -22.95
C ALA A 32 -4.38 -3.84 -22.52
N PRO A 33 -5.47 -3.47 -21.84
CA PRO A 33 -5.60 -2.13 -21.32
C PRO A 33 -4.45 -1.90 -20.34
N HIS A 34 -3.47 -1.11 -20.78
CA HIS A 34 -2.42 -0.59 -19.92
C HIS A 34 -3.13 0.20 -18.82
N HIS A 35 -3.21 -0.36 -17.63
CA HIS A 35 -3.46 0.42 -16.43
C HIS A 35 -2.35 1.47 -16.36
N ALA A 36 -2.67 2.67 -16.83
CA ALA A 36 -1.90 3.86 -16.57
C ALA A 36 -1.93 4.09 -15.05
N ALA A 37 -1.04 3.40 -14.34
CA ALA A 37 -0.66 3.74 -12.99
C ALA A 37 0.17 5.03 -13.07
N GLN A 38 -0.54 6.14 -13.29
CA GLN A 38 0.03 7.47 -13.32
C GLN A 38 -0.60 8.26 -12.18
N HIS A 39 0.26 8.59 -11.21
CA HIS A 39 0.07 9.52 -10.09
C HIS A 39 -0.45 8.95 -8.76
N GLY A 40 0.44 8.25 -8.04
CA GLY A 40 0.35 8.12 -6.59
C GLY A 40 1.58 7.41 -6.03
N GLY A 41 2.43 8.09 -5.27
CA GLY A 41 3.54 7.37 -4.59
C GLY A 41 3.00 6.26 -3.68
N PRO A 42 3.82 5.25 -3.32
CA PRO A 42 3.41 3.99 -2.68
C PRO A 42 2.70 4.11 -1.31
N ARG A 43 2.55 5.33 -0.78
CA ARG A 43 1.84 5.62 0.48
C ARG A 43 0.44 6.22 0.29
N GLY A 44 0.14 6.82 -0.86
CA GLY A 44 -1.18 7.42 -1.14
C GLY A 44 -2.19 6.37 -1.58
N GLU A 45 -1.78 5.52 -2.52
CA GLU A 45 -2.58 4.40 -3.04
C GLU A 45 -2.93 3.41 -1.93
N PHE A 46 -2.00 3.13 -1.01
CA PHE A 46 -2.24 2.22 0.10
C PHE A 46 -3.34 2.69 1.06
N HIS A 47 -3.54 4.00 1.19
CA HIS A 47 -4.56 4.55 2.10
C HIS A 47 -5.94 4.60 1.46
N ALA A 48 -6.02 4.97 0.17
CA ALA A 48 -7.24 4.86 -0.61
C ALA A 48 -7.67 3.39 -0.76
N TYR A 49 -6.73 2.49 -1.02
CA TYR A 49 -6.94 1.05 -1.05
C TYR A 49 -7.42 0.52 0.30
N ARG A 50 -6.82 0.95 1.41
CA ARG A 50 -7.28 0.56 2.75
C ARG A 50 -8.72 1.02 3.02
N LYS A 51 -9.07 2.27 2.67
CA LYS A 51 -10.43 2.78 2.86
C LYS A 51 -11.43 2.02 1.97
N ALA A 52 -11.07 1.78 0.71
CA ALA A 52 -11.88 0.99 -0.21
C ALA A 52 -12.04 -0.47 0.26
N MET A 53 -11.00 -1.09 0.80
CA MET A 53 -11.10 -2.41 1.43
C MET A 53 -12.03 -2.37 2.64
N ASP A 54 -11.90 -1.38 3.53
CA ASP A 54 -12.78 -1.24 4.69
C ASP A 54 -14.25 -1.00 4.27
N GLU A 55 -14.54 -0.54 3.06
CA GLU A 55 -15.91 -0.43 2.53
C GLU A 55 -16.46 -1.76 1.96
N VAL A 56 -15.57 -2.66 1.51
CA VAL A 56 -15.92 -3.95 0.88
C VAL A 56 -15.92 -5.12 1.86
N LEU A 57 -15.22 -5.01 3.00
CA LEU A 57 -15.12 -6.08 4.00
C LEU A 57 -16.38 -6.20 4.87
N THR A 58 -16.82 -7.44 5.12
CA THR A 58 -17.90 -7.72 6.08
C THR A 58 -17.47 -7.40 7.51
N PRO A 59 -18.40 -7.22 8.47
CA PRO A 59 -18.07 -7.01 9.87
C PRO A 59 -17.12 -8.07 10.46
N GLU A 60 -17.32 -9.33 10.11
CA GLU A 60 -16.49 -10.45 10.57
C GLU A 60 -15.08 -10.39 9.99
N GLN A 61 -14.95 -9.98 8.72
CA GLN A 61 -13.64 -9.81 8.08
C GLN A 61 -12.89 -8.61 8.68
N LYS A 62 -13.59 -7.51 9.00
CA LYS A 62 -13.01 -6.37 9.72
C LYS A 62 -12.50 -6.76 11.09
N ALA A 63 -13.28 -7.54 11.84
CA ALA A 63 -12.88 -8.04 13.15
C ALA A 63 -11.61 -8.90 13.07
N LYS A 64 -11.54 -9.82 12.09
CA LYS A 64 -10.34 -10.65 11.85
C LYS A 64 -9.12 -9.81 11.45
N LEU A 65 -9.31 -8.82 10.58
CA LEU A 65 -8.25 -7.93 10.15
C LEU A 65 -7.72 -7.07 11.31
N GLU A 66 -8.60 -6.56 12.16
CA GLU A 66 -8.19 -5.76 13.32
C GLU A 66 -7.50 -6.61 14.40
N ALA A 67 -7.96 -7.84 14.61
CA ALA A 67 -7.26 -8.81 15.46
C ALA A 67 -5.84 -9.07 14.93
N ALA A 68 -5.69 -9.38 13.63
CA ALA A 68 -4.40 -9.59 13.01
C ALA A 68 -3.48 -8.35 13.13
N ARG A 69 -4.01 -7.14 12.94
CA ARG A 69 -3.26 -5.88 13.13
C ARG A 69 -2.82 -5.70 14.58
N SER A 70 -3.69 -6.02 15.53
CA SER A 70 -3.37 -5.96 16.96
C SER A 70 -2.23 -6.91 17.31
N ASP A 71 -2.28 -8.14 16.82
CA ASP A 71 -1.25 -9.14 17.07
C ASP A 71 0.08 -8.77 16.42
N MET A 72 0.06 -8.23 15.20
CA MET A 72 1.26 -7.68 14.55
C MET A 72 1.88 -6.53 15.36
N ARG A 73 1.07 -5.65 15.96
CA ARG A 73 1.58 -4.57 16.82
C ARG A 73 2.23 -5.12 18.08
N LYS A 74 1.58 -6.07 18.75
CA LYS A 74 2.15 -6.73 19.93
C LYS A 74 3.48 -7.42 19.60
N ALA A 75 3.54 -8.12 18.47
CA ALA A 75 4.77 -8.77 18.01
C ALA A 75 5.88 -7.75 17.74
N HIS A 76 5.54 -6.64 17.07
CA HIS A 76 6.48 -5.53 16.87
C HIS A 76 6.98 -4.95 18.20
N ASP A 77 6.09 -4.70 19.16
CA ASP A 77 6.44 -4.13 20.45
C ASP A 77 7.31 -5.08 21.28
N ALA A 78 7.04 -6.39 21.22
CA ALA A 78 7.89 -7.40 21.83
C ALA A 78 9.30 -7.42 21.23
N VAL A 79 9.42 -7.29 19.90
CA VAL A 79 10.73 -7.16 19.23
C VAL A 79 11.44 -5.88 19.67
N MET A 80 10.75 -4.74 19.73
CA MET A 80 11.35 -3.48 20.17
C MET A 80 11.78 -3.50 21.64
N ALA A 81 11.03 -4.22 22.48
CA ALA A 81 11.36 -4.42 23.88
C ALA A 81 12.57 -5.34 24.08
N SER A 82 12.77 -6.33 23.19
CA SER A 82 13.89 -7.28 23.27
C SER A 82 15.21 -6.75 22.73
N LEU A 83 15.22 -5.56 22.08
CA LEU A 83 16.45 -4.96 21.57
C LEU A 83 17.39 -4.55 22.71
N THR A 84 18.67 -4.90 22.56
CA THR A 84 19.75 -4.43 23.44
C THR A 84 19.99 -2.92 23.27
N PRO A 85 20.65 -2.24 24.23
CA PRO A 85 21.00 -0.83 24.10
C PRO A 85 21.77 -0.51 22.80
N ASP A 86 22.73 -1.36 22.41
CA ASP A 86 23.51 -1.18 21.19
C ASP A 86 22.66 -1.34 19.92
N GLN A 87 21.69 -2.25 19.92
CA GLN A 87 20.75 -2.42 18.80
C GLN A 87 19.79 -1.24 18.69
N LYS A 88 19.31 -0.70 19.81
CA LYS A 88 18.51 0.53 19.83
C LYS A 88 19.31 1.72 19.30
N ALA A 89 20.56 1.88 19.73
CA ALA A 89 21.44 2.93 19.22
C ALA A 89 21.66 2.84 17.70
N LYS A 90 21.86 1.62 17.15
CA LYS A 90 21.95 1.41 15.70
C LYS A 90 20.65 1.73 14.97
N LEU A 91 19.51 1.35 15.55
CA LEU A 91 18.20 1.66 14.98
C LEU A 91 17.93 3.17 14.96
N ASP A 92 18.28 3.87 16.04
CA ASP A 92 18.11 5.33 16.13
C ASP A 92 19.07 6.05 15.18
N ALA A 93 20.32 5.59 15.07
CA ALA A 93 21.27 6.09 14.08
C ALA A 93 20.77 5.89 12.64
N ALA A 94 20.10 4.76 12.35
CA ALA A 94 19.48 4.52 11.05
C ALA A 94 18.22 5.37 10.82
N ARG A 95 17.47 5.72 11.87
CA ARG A 95 16.28 6.58 11.80
C ARG A 95 16.62 8.05 11.64
N LYS A 96 17.71 8.53 12.24
CA LYS A 96 18.14 9.92 12.17
C LYS A 96 18.22 10.49 10.74
N PRO A 97 18.92 9.87 9.77
CA PRO A 97 18.98 10.42 8.41
C PRO A 97 17.61 10.42 7.71
N MET A 98 16.72 9.49 8.07
CA MET A 98 15.35 9.51 7.57
C MET A 98 14.56 10.70 8.14
N HIS A 99 14.72 10.98 9.43
CA HIS A 99 14.11 12.13 10.09
C HIS A 99 14.63 13.44 9.50
N ASP A 100 15.95 13.61 9.40
CA ASP A 100 16.58 14.79 8.82
C ASP A 100 16.09 15.04 7.38
N ARG A 101 16.02 13.97 6.55
CA ARG A 101 15.45 14.06 5.19
C ARG A 101 13.97 14.45 5.18
N MET A 102 13.19 13.97 6.15
CA MET A 102 11.78 14.33 6.25
C MET A 102 11.61 15.80 6.62
N GLU A 103 12.42 16.31 7.55
CA GLU A 103 12.43 17.73 7.93
C GLU A 103 12.86 18.63 6.77
N GLN A 104 13.91 18.24 6.03
CA GLN A 104 14.35 18.97 4.84
C GLN A 104 13.22 19.05 3.79
N ARG A 105 12.62 17.90 3.45
CA ARG A 105 11.49 17.87 2.50
C ARG A 105 10.31 18.72 2.96
N ARG A 106 10.04 18.74 4.27
CA ARG A 106 9.00 19.59 4.85
C ARG A 106 9.36 21.07 4.66
N ALA A 107 10.58 21.47 4.98
CA ALA A 107 11.03 22.85 4.81
C ALA A 107 10.96 23.29 3.35
N ASP A 108 11.36 22.45 2.41
CA ASP A 108 11.28 22.75 0.98
C ASP A 108 9.85 22.82 0.48
N PHE A 109 8.96 21.96 1.00
CA PHE A 109 7.53 22.04 0.74
C PHE A 109 6.92 23.35 1.26
N GLU A 110 7.25 23.75 2.49
CA GLU A 110 6.76 25.01 3.08
C GLU A 110 7.19 26.25 2.28
N LYS A 111 8.34 26.22 1.58
CA LYS A 111 8.79 27.32 0.69
C LYS A 111 7.94 27.46 -0.57
N ILE A 112 7.22 26.42 -0.97
CA ILE A 112 6.34 26.44 -2.15
C ILE A 112 4.97 27.03 -1.79
N LEU A 113 4.56 26.92 -0.52
CA LEU A 113 3.26 27.37 -0.06
C LEU A 113 3.19 28.89 0.06
N THR A 114 1.98 29.42 -0.12
CA THR A 114 1.66 30.80 0.27
C THR A 114 1.60 30.94 1.80
N PRO A 115 1.79 32.15 2.35
CA PRO A 115 1.64 32.40 3.79
C PRO A 115 0.29 31.92 4.35
N GLU A 116 -0.78 32.07 3.58
CA GLU A 116 -2.14 31.66 3.95
C GLU A 116 -2.25 30.13 4.01
N GLN A 117 -1.73 29.41 3.01
CA GLN A 117 -1.69 27.94 3.00
C GLN A 117 -0.83 27.38 4.14
N LYS A 118 0.28 28.06 4.48
CA LYS A 118 1.13 27.69 5.60
C LYS A 118 0.40 27.86 6.93
N ALA A 119 -0.28 28.99 7.14
CA ALA A 119 -1.06 29.23 8.34
C ALA A 119 -2.18 28.19 8.54
N GLU A 120 -2.82 27.72 7.45
CA GLU A 120 -3.82 26.64 7.52
C GLU A 120 -3.21 25.32 8.02
N LEU A 121 -2.02 24.96 7.54
CA LEU A 121 -1.32 23.76 8.01
C LEU A 121 -0.84 23.89 9.45
N ASP A 122 -0.29 25.04 9.84
CA ASP A 122 0.19 25.27 11.19
C ASP A 122 -0.95 25.26 12.20
N LYS A 123 -2.13 25.79 11.83
CA LYS A 123 -3.36 25.70 12.63
C LYS A 123 -3.82 24.24 12.77
N ALA A 124 -3.84 23.48 11.68
CA ALA A 124 -4.22 22.06 11.72
C ALA A 124 -3.21 21.23 12.52
N ARG A 125 -1.95 21.66 12.57
CA ARG A 125 -0.87 21.02 13.33
C ARG A 125 -0.93 21.36 14.82
N GLY A 126 -1.43 22.54 15.18
CA GLY A 126 -1.54 23.00 16.57
C GLY A 126 -0.19 23.04 17.30
N GLY A 127 0.90 23.32 16.58
CA GLY A 127 2.25 23.35 17.14
C GLY A 127 2.85 21.99 17.54
N LYS A 128 2.10 20.88 17.37
CA LYS A 128 2.56 19.54 17.76
C LYS A 128 3.46 18.93 16.70
N THR A 129 4.45 18.15 17.10
CA THR A 129 5.14 17.21 16.20
C THR A 129 4.24 16.03 15.87
N ARG A 130 4.58 15.26 14.84
CA ARG A 130 3.77 14.10 14.43
C ARG A 130 3.68 13.05 15.53
N GLU A 131 4.72 12.97 16.35
CA GLU A 131 4.90 12.09 17.50
C GLU A 131 4.00 12.51 18.67
N GLN A 132 3.71 13.81 18.79
CA GLN A 132 2.85 14.38 19.84
C GLN A 132 1.35 14.36 19.48
N MET A 133 1.01 14.03 18.23
CA MET A 133 -0.38 14.00 17.76
C MET A 133 -1.04 12.65 18.02
N THR A 134 -2.28 12.68 18.49
CA THR A 134 -3.17 11.51 18.52
C THR A 134 -3.52 11.04 17.10
N SER A 135 -4.15 9.86 16.98
CA SER A 135 -4.61 9.38 15.66
C SER A 135 -5.61 10.34 15.03
N ALA A 136 -6.58 10.83 15.80
CA ALA A 136 -7.60 11.75 15.30
C ALA A 136 -6.97 13.09 14.84
N GLU A 137 -6.01 13.64 15.59
CA GLU A 137 -5.31 14.86 15.19
C GLU A 137 -4.48 14.66 13.91
N ARG A 138 -3.86 13.49 13.75
CA ARG A 138 -3.13 13.15 12.50
C ARG A 138 -4.08 13.05 11.31
N ASP A 139 -5.28 12.53 11.50
CA ASP A 139 -6.28 12.43 10.43
C ASP A 139 -6.81 13.82 10.03
N THR A 140 -7.05 14.70 11.01
CA THR A 140 -7.37 16.12 10.77
C THR A 140 -6.25 16.83 10.03
N PHE A 141 -5.00 16.69 10.49
CA PHE A 141 -3.85 17.28 9.81
C PHE A 141 -3.69 16.76 8.38
N ARG A 142 -3.91 15.45 8.15
CA ARG A 142 -3.89 14.86 6.81
C ARG A 142 -4.99 15.44 5.92
N ALA A 143 -6.19 15.65 6.44
CA ALA A 143 -7.29 16.25 5.69
C ALA A 143 -6.96 17.70 5.28
N ALA A 144 -6.44 18.50 6.22
CA ALA A 144 -5.95 19.85 5.93
C ALA A 144 -4.82 19.84 4.88
N MET A 145 -3.88 18.90 5.03
CA MET A 145 -2.80 18.72 4.06
C MET A 145 -3.32 18.39 2.67
N LYS A 146 -4.31 17.50 2.57
CA LYS A 146 -4.96 17.17 1.30
C LYS A 146 -5.58 18.41 0.65
N LYS A 147 -6.32 19.21 1.42
CA LYS A 147 -6.94 20.44 0.94
C LYS A 147 -5.93 21.43 0.38
N VAL A 148 -4.81 21.64 1.08
CA VAL A 148 -3.71 22.49 0.58
C VAL A 148 -3.11 21.94 -0.71
N MET A 149 -2.90 20.61 -0.80
CA MET A 149 -2.35 19.97 -1.99
C MET A 149 -3.27 20.10 -3.21
N ASP A 150 -4.58 19.92 -3.02
CA ASP A 150 -5.58 20.08 -4.08
C ASP A 150 -5.60 21.53 -4.60
N GLY A 151 -5.46 22.49 -3.68
CA GLY A 151 -5.44 23.94 -3.94
C GLY A 151 -4.10 24.54 -4.39
N LEU A 152 -3.06 23.73 -4.63
CA LEU A 152 -1.79 24.25 -5.18
C LEU A 152 -1.97 24.75 -6.62
N THR A 153 -1.34 25.88 -6.94
CA THR A 153 -1.28 26.41 -8.31
C THR A 153 -0.47 25.49 -9.23
N PRO A 154 -0.64 25.59 -10.57
CA PRO A 154 0.17 24.81 -11.52
C PRO A 154 1.68 24.95 -11.28
N ASP A 155 2.16 26.18 -11.08
CA ASP A 155 3.58 26.46 -10.84
C ASP A 155 4.07 25.86 -9.50
N GLN A 156 3.23 25.88 -8.46
CA GLN A 156 3.53 25.23 -7.18
C GLN A 156 3.59 23.71 -7.33
N LYS A 157 2.68 23.11 -8.10
CA LYS A 157 2.66 21.67 -8.40
C LYS A 157 3.89 21.26 -9.20
N GLU A 158 4.38 22.09 -10.11
CA GLU A 158 5.62 21.85 -10.86
C GLU A 158 6.84 21.87 -9.94
N LYS A 159 6.98 22.91 -9.10
CA LYS A 159 8.06 22.98 -8.09
C LYS A 159 8.03 21.79 -7.14
N LEU A 160 6.85 21.34 -6.72
CA LEU A 160 6.69 20.17 -5.87
C LEU A 160 7.11 18.88 -6.57
N ARG A 161 6.79 18.72 -7.86
CA ARG A 161 7.23 17.59 -8.68
C ARG A 161 8.75 17.57 -8.84
N ALA A 162 9.39 18.73 -9.00
CA ALA A 162 10.85 18.84 -9.04
C ALA A 162 11.49 18.32 -7.74
N LEU A 163 10.99 18.78 -6.57
CA LEU A 163 11.44 18.29 -5.27
C LEU A 163 11.26 16.76 -5.09
N HIS A 164 10.20 16.19 -5.64
CA HIS A 164 9.97 14.75 -5.62
C HIS A 164 10.93 13.98 -6.54
N LYS A 165 11.21 14.51 -7.73
CA LYS A 165 12.12 13.90 -8.71
C LYS A 165 13.56 13.86 -8.19
N ASP A 166 14.03 14.95 -7.61
CA ASP A 166 15.36 15.03 -7.00
C ASP A 166 15.51 14.06 -5.81
N GLY A 167 14.39 13.77 -5.14
CA GLY A 167 14.33 12.84 -4.03
C GLY A 167 14.22 11.35 -4.39
N HIS A 168 14.05 10.98 -5.66
CA HIS A 168 14.02 9.59 -6.14
C HIS A 168 15.23 9.23 -7.02
N GLY A 169 16.02 10.21 -7.46
CA GLY A 169 17.14 10.02 -8.39
C GLY A 169 18.50 9.67 -7.76
N ARG A 170 18.59 9.31 -6.48
CA ARG A 170 19.85 8.87 -5.85
C ARG A 170 19.62 7.64 -4.97
N GLY A 171 19.74 6.48 -5.59
CA GLY A 171 19.84 5.16 -4.98
C GLY A 171 20.47 4.24 -6.00
#